data_AF-A0A937TGT6-F1
#
_entry.id   AF-A0A937TGT6-F1
#
_cell.length_a   1.000
_cell.length_b   1.000
_cell.length_c   1.000
_cell.angle_alpha   90.00
_cell.angle_beta   90.00
_cell.angle_gamma   90.00
#
_symmetry.space_group_name_H-M   'P 1'
#
loop_
_entity.id
_entity.type
_entity.pdbx_description
1 polymer ?
#
loop_
_entity_poly.entity_id
_entity_poly.type
_entity_poly.pdbx_seq_one_letter_code
_entity_poly.pdbx_strand_id
1 'polypeptide(L)'
;MRRFLFLIIALSIVVNLIAQMTVDLPKVVFVDYQPENREWFVRYGQFQINFEYEENPSNGLVFVKNANKQIERISKCLEIAKKNEIDVIVFPEVTMSLPEDIWVKTVKMLEKYSKENDAIIIAGTFYDSKRTCKNLIVLPTGIYYTYKIRPSIFEASPVRGEGMLLNDTLHVFRTKYGNFLTLVCVDLISDDANYIARNLSNKGLIDMLININFNPKSQEFMREASSMVVRHPLFVSLTNVSLFKSGCTIDGNEYGNTSVFGSITSFDNNSFKSKLLTNIPDCYKTQDKKQLQPAYKSLLGIISPEIEGVLIYDLNLRVIRTPQVNNAPDQGYPTIKNIEVIEISNKKTENE
;
A
#
# COMPACT_ATOMS: atom_id res chain seq x y z
N MET A 1 -17.56 -46.08 -35.65
CA MET A 1 -16.77 -44.94 -36.20
C MET A 1 -17.30 -43.56 -35.82
N ARG A 2 -18.57 -43.20 -36.06
CA ARG A 2 -19.09 -41.85 -35.78
C ARG A 2 -18.98 -41.37 -34.31
N ARG A 3 -19.10 -42.26 -33.32
CA ARG A 3 -18.93 -41.91 -31.89
C ARG A 3 -17.48 -41.63 -31.46
N PHE A 4 -16.51 -42.21 -32.16
CA PHE A 4 -15.08 -42.02 -31.85
C PHE A 4 -14.57 -40.67 -32.41
N LEU A 5 -15.10 -40.25 -33.56
CA LEU A 5 -14.79 -38.96 -34.17
C LEU A 5 -15.34 -37.78 -33.34
N PHE A 6 -16.53 -37.92 -32.74
CA PHE A 6 -17.09 -36.91 -31.82
C PHE A 6 -16.26 -36.74 -30.54
N LEU A 7 -15.71 -37.82 -30.00
CA LEU A 7 -14.88 -37.77 -28.78
C LEU A 7 -13.56 -37.04 -29.05
N ILE A 8 -12.92 -37.28 -30.19
CA ILE A 8 -11.66 -36.62 -30.58
C ILE A 8 -11.88 -35.12 -30.84
N ILE A 9 -12.98 -34.75 -31.52
CA ILE A 9 -13.31 -33.33 -31.76
C ILE A 9 -13.64 -32.60 -30.45
N ALA A 10 -14.40 -33.22 -29.55
CA ALA A 10 -14.69 -32.64 -28.24
C ALA A 10 -13.42 -32.49 -27.38
N LEU A 11 -12.51 -33.47 -27.42
CA LEU A 11 -11.24 -33.38 -26.71
C LEU A 11 -10.33 -32.28 -27.28
N SER A 12 -10.24 -32.15 -28.61
CA SER A 12 -9.43 -31.10 -29.25
C SER A 12 -10.02 -29.70 -29.02
N ILE A 13 -11.35 -29.55 -28.96
CA ILE A 13 -12.00 -28.28 -28.59
C ILE A 13 -11.73 -27.95 -27.12
N VAL A 14 -11.82 -28.91 -26.21
CA VAL A 14 -11.53 -28.72 -24.78
C VAL A 14 -10.06 -28.41 -24.54
N VAL A 15 -9.14 -29.08 -25.23
CA VAL A 15 -7.69 -28.81 -25.13
C VAL A 15 -7.34 -27.43 -25.71
N ASN A 16 -7.99 -26.99 -26.79
CA ASN A 16 -7.81 -25.64 -27.32
C ASN A 16 -8.47 -24.55 -26.44
N LEU A 17 -9.61 -24.83 -25.79
CA LEU A 17 -10.21 -23.91 -24.82
C LEU A 17 -9.35 -23.77 -23.56
N ILE A 18 -8.77 -24.87 -23.06
CA ILE A 18 -7.86 -24.88 -21.91
C ILE A 18 -6.53 -24.19 -22.27
N ALA A 19 -6.08 -24.30 -23.53
CA ALA A 19 -4.87 -23.62 -24.01
C ALA A 19 -5.07 -22.10 -24.30
N GLN A 20 -6.31 -21.60 -24.38
CA GLN A 20 -6.61 -20.19 -24.69
C GLN A 20 -6.93 -19.32 -23.47
N MET A 21 -6.82 -19.84 -22.25
CA MET A 21 -6.88 -19.04 -21.02
C MET A 21 -5.50 -18.94 -20.36
N THR A 22 -4.47 -18.60 -21.13
CA THR A 22 -3.26 -18.04 -20.52
C THR A 22 -3.65 -16.68 -19.95
N VAL A 23 -3.95 -16.64 -18.66
CA VAL A 23 -4.13 -15.38 -17.94
C VAL A 23 -2.81 -14.62 -18.06
N ASP A 24 -2.82 -13.49 -18.79
CA ASP A 24 -1.66 -12.61 -18.90
C ASP A 24 -1.39 -11.96 -17.54
N LEU A 25 -0.65 -12.68 -16.69
CA LEU A 25 -0.22 -12.20 -15.40
C LEU A 25 0.86 -11.13 -15.55
N PRO A 26 0.92 -10.13 -14.65
CA PRO A 26 1.98 -9.14 -14.67
C PRO A 26 3.38 -9.78 -14.59
N LYS A 27 4.30 -9.24 -15.38
CA LYS A 27 5.74 -9.52 -15.31
C LYS A 27 6.30 -8.99 -14.00
N VAL A 28 7.25 -9.71 -13.41
CA VAL A 28 7.94 -9.29 -12.17
C VAL A 28 9.37 -8.92 -12.50
N VAL A 29 9.76 -7.69 -12.12
CA VAL A 29 11.13 -7.17 -12.24
C VAL A 29 11.71 -7.01 -10.85
N PHE A 30 12.96 -7.42 -10.65
CA PHE A 30 13.67 -7.24 -9.39
C PHE A 30 14.63 -6.05 -9.48
N VAL A 31 14.67 -5.25 -8.42
CA VAL A 31 15.56 -4.09 -8.26
C VAL A 31 16.33 -4.25 -6.96
N ASP A 32 17.65 -4.12 -6.99
CA ASP A 32 18.50 -4.38 -5.82
C ASP A 32 19.05 -3.10 -5.21
N TYR A 33 19.02 -3.02 -3.88
CA TYR A 33 19.65 -1.95 -3.10
C TYR A 33 20.30 -2.51 -1.83
N GLN A 34 21.59 -2.85 -1.92
CA GLN A 34 22.38 -3.42 -0.82
C GLN A 34 21.71 -4.60 -0.08
N PRO A 35 21.12 -5.59 -0.78
CA PRO A 35 20.41 -6.70 -0.13
C PRO A 35 21.29 -7.54 0.82
N GLU A 36 22.61 -7.49 0.65
CA GLU A 36 23.60 -8.15 1.51
C GLU A 36 23.75 -7.53 2.90
N ASN A 37 23.37 -6.25 3.09
CA ASN A 37 23.53 -5.52 4.36
C ASN A 37 22.23 -5.49 5.18
N ARG A 38 21.46 -6.58 5.14
CA ARG A 38 20.10 -6.62 5.66
C ARG A 38 20.00 -6.23 7.13
N GLU A 39 19.15 -5.24 7.39
CA GLU A 39 18.75 -4.80 8.71
C GLU A 39 17.59 -5.63 9.23
N TRP A 40 17.52 -5.73 10.56
CA TRP A 40 16.58 -6.63 11.22
C TRP A 40 15.38 -5.92 11.84
N PHE A 41 15.58 -4.66 12.24
CA PHE A 41 14.54 -3.79 12.77
C PHE A 41 14.54 -2.55 11.90
N VAL A 42 13.56 -2.47 11.02
CA VAL A 42 13.47 -1.40 10.03
C VAL A 42 12.33 -0.48 10.46
N ARG A 43 12.59 0.81 10.58
CA ARG A 43 11.58 1.80 10.96
C ARG A 43 10.82 2.30 9.74
N TYR A 44 9.51 2.05 9.73
CA TYR A 44 8.60 2.51 8.69
C TYR A 44 7.84 3.74 9.18
N GLY A 45 7.57 4.67 8.26
CA GLY A 45 6.71 5.83 8.46
C GLY A 45 5.67 5.92 7.36
N GLN A 46 4.41 5.65 7.70
CA GLN A 46 3.29 5.77 6.76
C GLN A 46 2.56 7.08 6.97
N PHE A 47 2.64 7.99 6.01
CA PHE A 47 2.05 9.32 6.10
C PHE A 47 0.60 9.30 5.60
N GLN A 48 -0.35 9.57 6.48
CA GLN A 48 -1.73 9.86 6.12
C GLN A 48 -1.90 11.37 6.01
N ILE A 49 -1.87 11.87 4.78
CA ILE A 49 -1.90 13.31 4.50
C ILE A 49 -3.16 13.73 3.76
N ASN A 50 -3.59 14.97 4.00
CA ASN A 50 -4.72 15.57 3.30
C ASN A 50 -4.24 16.52 2.20
N PHE A 51 -4.83 16.44 1.01
CA PHE A 51 -4.60 17.43 -0.03
C PHE A 51 -5.87 17.75 -0.82
N GLU A 52 -5.88 18.95 -1.38
CA GLU A 52 -6.89 19.36 -2.34
C GLU A 52 -6.53 18.83 -3.72
N TYR A 53 -7.53 18.33 -4.43
CA TYR A 53 -7.36 17.79 -5.76
C TYR A 53 -8.39 18.36 -6.74
N GLU A 54 -8.09 18.21 -8.02
CA GLU A 54 -8.97 18.51 -9.12
C GLU A 54 -8.91 17.39 -10.17
N GLU A 55 -10.02 17.20 -10.86
CA GLU A 55 -10.13 16.21 -11.93
C GLU A 55 -10.00 16.92 -13.29
N ASN A 56 -9.17 16.38 -14.17
CA ASN A 56 -9.04 16.92 -15.51
C ASN A 56 -10.28 16.53 -16.34
N PRO A 57 -11.04 17.52 -16.86
CA PRO A 57 -12.33 17.26 -17.50
C PRO A 57 -12.23 16.45 -18.81
N SER A 58 -11.04 16.37 -19.42
CA SER A 58 -10.83 15.64 -20.68
C SER A 58 -10.57 14.15 -20.49
N ASN A 59 -9.98 13.75 -19.36
CA ASN A 59 -9.50 12.39 -19.13
C ASN A 59 -9.91 11.79 -17.77
N GLY A 60 -10.56 12.57 -16.91
CA GLY A 60 -11.00 12.13 -15.59
C GLY A 60 -9.87 11.88 -14.57
N LEU A 61 -8.63 12.24 -14.91
CA LEU A 61 -7.48 11.97 -14.04
C LEU A 61 -7.30 13.06 -12.99
N VAL A 62 -6.88 12.65 -11.80
CA VAL A 62 -6.80 13.53 -10.63
C VAL A 62 -5.39 14.12 -10.45
N PHE A 63 -5.35 15.42 -10.15
CA PHE A 63 -4.14 16.19 -9.89
C PHE A 63 -4.24 16.98 -8.59
N VAL A 64 -3.10 17.29 -7.98
CA VAL A 64 -3.05 18.11 -6.77
C VAL A 64 -3.32 19.56 -7.15
N LYS A 65 -4.39 20.13 -6.59
CA LYS A 65 -4.83 21.50 -6.91
C LYS A 65 -3.91 22.58 -6.35
N ASN A 66 -3.48 22.43 -5.09
CA ASN A 66 -2.58 23.37 -4.42
C ASN A 66 -1.20 22.76 -4.21
N ALA A 67 -0.44 22.72 -5.30
CA ALA A 67 0.85 22.04 -5.36
C ALA A 67 1.92 22.65 -4.41
N ASN A 68 1.91 23.97 -4.17
CA ASN A 68 2.83 24.60 -3.23
C ASN A 68 2.57 24.15 -1.78
N LYS A 69 1.30 24.17 -1.35
CA LYS A 69 0.89 23.65 -0.03
C LYS A 69 1.22 22.17 0.12
N GLN A 70 1.13 21.41 -0.97
CA GLN A 70 1.52 20.01 -0.97
C GLN A 70 3.03 19.80 -0.80
N ILE A 71 3.88 20.61 -1.45
CA ILE A 71 5.33 20.57 -1.18
C ILE A 71 5.62 20.88 0.29
N GLU A 72 5.04 21.95 0.84
CA GLU A 72 5.25 22.32 2.25
C GLU A 72 4.89 21.17 3.19
N ARG A 73 3.81 20.46 2.88
CA ARG A 73 3.40 19.28 3.63
C ARG A 73 4.39 18.12 3.49
N ILE A 74 4.85 17.81 2.28
CA ILE A 74 5.87 16.78 2.06
C ILE A 74 7.15 17.14 2.82
N SER A 75 7.62 18.39 2.75
CA SER A 75 8.78 18.87 3.50
C SER A 75 8.61 18.66 5.01
N LYS A 76 7.45 19.01 5.56
CA LYS A 76 7.14 18.79 6.99
C LYS A 76 7.15 17.30 7.35
N CYS A 77 6.65 16.44 6.47
CA CYS A 77 6.70 14.99 6.65
C CYS A 77 8.15 14.49 6.68
N LEU A 78 9.02 14.99 5.80
CA LEU A 78 10.45 14.65 5.80
C LEU A 78 11.17 15.10 7.08
N GLU A 79 10.83 16.27 7.64
CA GLU A 79 11.36 16.72 8.93
C GLU A 79 10.94 15.79 10.07
N ILE A 80 9.68 15.35 10.09
CA ILE A 80 9.19 14.36 11.06
C ILE A 80 9.91 13.03 10.87
N ALA A 81 10.06 12.57 9.63
CA ALA A 81 10.76 11.34 9.32
C ALA A 81 12.23 11.37 9.78
N LYS A 82 12.89 12.53 9.60
CA LYS A 82 14.29 12.71 10.02
C LYS A 82 14.41 12.69 11.54
N LYS A 83 13.54 13.43 12.22
CA LYS A 83 13.50 13.49 13.69
C LYS A 83 13.30 12.11 14.33
N ASN A 84 12.55 11.24 13.67
CA ASN A 84 12.23 9.90 14.17
C ASN A 84 13.07 8.78 13.53
N GLU A 85 14.09 9.13 12.73
CA GLU A 85 15.02 8.17 12.12
C GLU A 85 14.29 7.09 11.29
N ILE A 86 13.38 7.52 10.40
CA ILE A 86 12.58 6.60 9.58
C ILE A 86 13.40 6.11 8.38
N ASP A 87 13.54 4.79 8.25
CA ASP A 87 14.25 4.13 7.15
C ASP A 87 13.43 4.07 5.85
N VAL A 88 12.13 3.78 5.97
CA VAL A 88 11.21 3.65 4.83
C VAL A 88 10.01 4.57 5.01
N ILE A 89 9.92 5.57 4.13
CA ILE A 89 8.89 6.59 4.13
C ILE A 89 7.86 6.27 3.04
N VAL A 90 6.58 6.24 3.40
CA VAL A 90 5.50 5.91 2.47
C VAL A 90 4.48 7.05 2.44
N PHE A 91 4.23 7.57 1.24
CA PHE A 91 3.19 8.55 0.97
C PHE A 91 2.02 7.93 0.17
N PRO A 92 0.80 8.48 0.29
CA PRO A 92 -0.38 7.99 -0.42
C PRO A 92 -0.30 8.12 -1.95
N GLU A 93 -1.30 7.57 -2.64
CA GLU A 93 -1.48 7.75 -4.09
C GLU A 93 -1.77 9.22 -4.45
N VAL A 94 -1.44 9.64 -5.68
CA VAL A 94 -1.71 10.98 -6.28
C VAL A 94 -0.99 12.17 -5.61
N THR A 95 -0.30 11.98 -4.49
CA THR A 95 0.50 13.02 -3.80
C THR A 95 1.57 13.68 -4.67
N MET A 96 1.95 12.99 -5.75
CA MET A 96 3.00 13.33 -6.69
C MET A 96 2.43 13.86 -8.03
N SER A 97 1.12 13.91 -8.22
CA SER A 97 0.48 14.54 -9.40
C SER A 97 0.58 16.07 -9.36
N LEU A 98 1.79 16.59 -9.58
CA LEU A 98 2.17 17.99 -9.45
C LEU A 98 2.45 18.64 -10.83
N PRO A 99 2.32 19.97 -10.96
CA PRO A 99 2.82 20.72 -12.11
C PRO A 99 4.32 20.50 -12.33
N GLU A 100 4.81 20.56 -13.57
CA GLU A 100 6.18 20.18 -13.94
C GLU A 100 7.28 20.95 -13.18
N ASP A 101 7.11 22.27 -13.02
CA ASP A 101 8.10 23.12 -12.34
C ASP A 101 8.22 22.81 -10.83
N ILE A 102 7.10 22.44 -10.22
CA ILE A 102 6.99 21.99 -8.84
C ILE A 102 7.51 20.56 -8.72
N TRP A 103 7.13 19.67 -9.64
CA TRP A 103 7.57 18.28 -9.72
C TRP A 103 9.09 18.16 -9.65
N VAL A 104 9.81 18.90 -10.52
CA VAL A 104 11.28 18.84 -10.57
C VAL A 104 11.91 19.27 -9.25
N LYS A 105 11.35 20.28 -8.57
CA LYS A 105 11.84 20.74 -7.27
C LYS A 105 11.60 19.68 -6.19
N THR A 106 10.40 19.10 -6.16
CA THR A 106 10.03 18.05 -5.21
C THR A 106 10.91 16.82 -5.37
N VAL A 107 11.13 16.35 -6.61
CA VAL A 107 11.98 15.18 -6.88
C VAL A 107 13.41 15.41 -6.38
N LYS A 108 14.01 16.57 -6.66
CA LYS A 108 15.37 16.91 -6.16
C LYS A 108 15.45 16.94 -4.63
N MET A 109 14.41 17.45 -3.98
CA MET A 109 14.32 17.46 -2.52
C MET A 109 14.27 16.02 -1.96
N LEU A 110 13.47 15.15 -2.56
CA LEU A 110 13.34 13.75 -2.15
C LEU A 110 14.65 12.97 -2.38
N GLU A 111 15.31 13.16 -3.53
CA GLU A 111 16.62 12.54 -3.82
C GLU A 111 17.68 12.95 -2.81
N LYS A 112 17.76 14.27 -2.53
CA LYS A 112 18.70 14.80 -1.55
C LYS A 112 18.44 14.18 -0.17
N TYR A 113 17.18 14.17 0.27
CA TYR A 113 16.80 13.59 1.55
C TYR A 113 17.16 12.10 1.63
N SER A 114 16.78 11.33 0.63
CA SER A 114 17.03 9.88 0.56
C SER A 114 18.53 9.59 0.68
N LYS A 115 19.36 10.32 -0.06
CA LYS A 115 20.82 10.16 -0.02
C LYS A 115 21.43 10.57 1.32
N GLU A 116 21.00 11.69 1.90
CA GLU A 116 21.58 12.22 3.15
C GLU A 116 21.22 11.40 4.39
N ASN A 117 20.06 10.74 4.38
CA ASN A 117 19.56 9.98 5.53
C ASN A 117 19.54 8.47 5.28
N ASP A 118 20.11 8.01 4.16
CA ASP A 118 20.09 6.61 3.72
C ASP A 118 18.67 6.00 3.74
N ALA A 119 17.66 6.78 3.37
CA ALA A 119 16.25 6.40 3.49
C ALA A 119 15.62 6.04 2.14
N ILE A 120 14.66 5.13 2.13
CA ILE A 120 13.82 4.81 0.98
C ILE A 120 12.54 5.64 1.05
N ILE A 121 12.15 6.29 -0.06
CA ILE A 121 10.90 7.04 -0.14
C ILE A 121 10.01 6.46 -1.25
N ILE A 122 8.83 6.00 -0.85
CA ILE A 122 7.71 5.68 -1.74
C ILE A 122 6.86 6.94 -1.80
N ALA A 123 7.15 7.80 -2.77
CA ALA A 123 6.69 9.18 -2.76
C ALA A 123 5.21 9.35 -3.11
N GLY A 124 4.58 8.31 -3.66
CA GLY A 124 3.22 8.32 -4.17
C GLY A 124 3.19 8.32 -5.69
N THR A 125 2.02 8.60 -6.28
CA THR A 125 1.82 8.46 -7.73
C THR A 125 1.54 9.76 -8.47
N PHE A 126 1.79 9.70 -9.78
CA PHE A 126 1.45 10.73 -10.75
C PHE A 126 1.07 10.09 -12.10
N TYR A 127 0.32 10.81 -12.93
CA TYR A 127 0.06 10.38 -14.30
C TYR A 127 1.08 11.01 -15.25
N ASP A 128 1.65 10.20 -16.15
CA ASP A 128 2.49 10.73 -17.22
C ASP A 128 1.66 11.23 -18.42
N SER A 129 2.34 11.77 -19.43
CA SER A 129 1.70 12.24 -20.67
C SER A 129 0.97 11.15 -21.46
N LYS A 130 1.23 9.88 -21.16
CA LYS A 130 0.54 8.72 -21.74
C LYS A 130 -0.62 8.24 -20.87
N ARG A 131 -0.99 8.98 -19.81
CA ARG A 131 -2.05 8.59 -18.86
C ARG A 131 -1.72 7.28 -18.11
N THR A 132 -0.44 6.95 -17.97
CA THR A 132 -0.02 5.82 -17.13
C THR A 132 0.20 6.33 -15.71
N CYS A 133 -0.38 5.66 -14.72
CA CYS A 133 -0.15 5.96 -13.31
C CYS A 133 1.20 5.38 -12.87
N LYS A 134 2.16 6.26 -12.59
CA LYS A 134 3.52 5.94 -12.14
C LYS A 134 3.63 6.21 -10.65
N ASN A 135 4.21 5.28 -9.93
CA ASN A 135 4.60 5.44 -8.54
C ASN A 135 6.11 5.70 -8.46
N LEU A 136 6.49 6.81 -7.80
CA LEU A 136 7.86 7.26 -7.66
C LEU A 136 8.51 6.61 -6.44
N ILE A 137 9.56 5.83 -6.67
CA ILE A 137 10.40 5.23 -5.63
C ILE A 137 11.77 5.91 -5.67
N VAL A 138 12.17 6.53 -4.56
CA VAL A 138 13.46 7.19 -4.41
C VAL A 138 14.32 6.36 -3.47
N LEU A 139 15.40 5.81 -4.00
CA LEU A 139 16.44 5.12 -3.24
C LEU A 139 17.66 6.05 -3.11
N PRO A 140 18.55 5.81 -2.14
CA PRO A 140 19.78 6.59 -2.01
C PRO A 140 20.69 6.53 -3.26
N THR A 141 20.52 5.50 -4.09
CA THR A 141 21.26 5.28 -5.35
C THR A 141 20.55 5.85 -6.58
N GLY A 142 19.30 6.26 -6.49
CA GLY A 142 18.58 6.83 -7.62
C GLY A 142 17.06 6.66 -7.58
N ILE A 143 16.43 7.09 -8.66
CA ILE A 143 14.97 7.08 -8.83
C ILE A 143 14.53 5.88 -9.67
N TYR A 144 13.43 5.26 -9.25
CA TYR A 144 12.76 4.18 -9.95
C TYR A 144 11.27 4.50 -10.10
N TYR A 145 10.66 3.98 -11.16
CA TYR A 145 9.23 4.09 -11.39
C TYR A 145 8.60 2.71 -11.40
N THR A 146 7.55 2.56 -10.60
CA THR A 146 6.63 1.42 -10.70
C THR A 146 5.30 1.90 -11.26
N TYR A 147 4.38 0.97 -11.56
CA TYR A 147 3.17 1.27 -12.30
C TYR A 147 1.97 0.66 -11.64
N LYS A 148 0.85 1.39 -11.67
CA LYS A 148 -0.46 0.81 -11.39
C LYS A 148 -0.84 -0.16 -12.52
N ILE A 149 -1.33 -1.35 -12.18
CA ILE A 149 -1.65 -2.39 -13.17
C ILE A 149 -3.07 -2.18 -13.72
N ARG A 150 -4.02 -1.84 -12.85
CA ARG A 150 -5.44 -1.74 -13.19
C ARG A 150 -6.04 -0.37 -12.88
N PRO A 151 -6.88 0.19 -13.77
CA PRO A 151 -7.58 1.44 -13.49
C PRO A 151 -8.65 1.15 -12.46
N SER A 152 -8.81 2.06 -11.51
CA SER A 152 -10.00 2.12 -10.70
C SER A 152 -11.15 2.73 -11.49
N ILE A 153 -12.37 2.58 -10.97
CA ILE A 153 -13.55 3.28 -11.51
C ILE A 153 -13.40 4.81 -11.46
N PHE A 154 -12.55 5.34 -10.57
CA PHE A 154 -12.27 6.77 -10.43
C PHE A 154 -11.26 7.29 -11.46
N GLU A 155 -10.64 6.40 -12.24
CA GLU A 155 -9.74 6.74 -13.34
C GLU A 155 -10.37 6.46 -14.71
N ALA A 156 -11.68 6.15 -14.72
CA ALA A 156 -12.45 6.07 -15.94
C ALA A 156 -12.71 7.49 -16.47
N SER A 157 -12.34 7.74 -17.72
CA SER A 157 -12.61 9.03 -18.34
C SER A 157 -14.08 9.17 -18.73
N PRO A 158 -14.65 10.40 -18.67
CA PRO A 158 -15.93 10.70 -19.32
C PRO A 158 -15.90 10.47 -20.84
N VAL A 159 -14.70 10.50 -21.45
CA VAL A 159 -14.47 10.17 -22.86
C VAL A 159 -13.90 8.75 -22.98
N ARG A 160 -14.63 7.88 -23.68
CA ARG A 160 -14.23 6.48 -23.85
C ARG A 160 -12.80 6.37 -24.41
N GLY A 161 -11.94 5.66 -23.68
CA GLY A 161 -10.55 5.41 -24.08
C GLY A 161 -9.55 6.46 -23.58
N GLU A 162 -10.02 7.55 -22.96
CA GLU A 162 -9.17 8.62 -22.45
C GLU A 162 -8.82 8.48 -20.96
N GLY A 163 -9.22 7.39 -20.29
CA GLY A 163 -8.90 7.15 -18.87
C GLY A 163 -7.45 6.67 -18.65
N MET A 164 -7.14 6.17 -17.45
CA MET A 164 -5.80 5.61 -17.20
C MET A 164 -5.52 4.39 -18.10
N LEU A 165 -4.30 4.29 -18.61
CA LEU A 165 -3.83 3.11 -19.36
C LEU A 165 -3.34 2.00 -18.43
N LEU A 166 -3.54 0.75 -18.86
CA LEU A 166 -3.06 -0.44 -18.18
C LEU A 166 -1.53 -0.54 -18.22
N ASN A 167 -0.98 -1.21 -17.22
CA ASN A 167 0.40 -1.71 -17.22
C ASN A 167 0.41 -3.22 -16.91
N ASP A 168 1.55 -3.87 -17.12
CA ASP A 168 1.73 -5.31 -16.92
C ASP A 168 2.99 -5.63 -16.11
N THR A 169 3.63 -4.65 -15.46
CA THR A 169 4.91 -4.86 -14.78
C THR A 169 4.87 -4.47 -13.30
N LEU A 170 5.11 -5.45 -12.44
CA LEU A 170 5.31 -5.31 -11.00
C LEU A 170 6.82 -5.30 -10.68
N HIS A 171 7.22 -4.50 -9.69
CA HIS A 171 8.62 -4.40 -9.26
C HIS A 171 8.77 -4.85 -7.82
N VAL A 172 9.72 -5.75 -7.57
CA VAL A 172 10.15 -6.17 -6.24
C VAL A 172 11.49 -5.52 -5.94
N PHE A 173 11.52 -4.68 -4.91
CA PHE A 173 12.75 -4.06 -4.43
C PHE A 173 13.36 -4.95 -3.36
N ARG A 174 14.57 -5.45 -3.59
CA ARG A 174 15.34 -6.23 -2.63
C ARG A 174 16.36 -5.32 -1.97
N THR A 175 16.09 -4.94 -0.71
CA THR A 175 16.85 -3.89 -0.05
C THR A 175 17.40 -4.32 1.30
N LYS A 176 18.38 -3.59 1.83
CA LYS A 176 18.80 -3.77 3.23
C LYS A 176 17.64 -3.60 4.23
N TYR A 177 16.62 -2.83 3.89
CA TYR A 177 15.42 -2.60 4.68
C TYR A 177 14.28 -3.63 4.44
N GLY A 178 14.62 -4.75 3.80
CA GLY A 178 13.70 -5.80 3.43
C GLY A 178 13.31 -5.77 1.95
N ASN A 179 12.69 -6.85 1.52
CA ASN A 179 12.15 -7.01 0.19
C ASN A 179 10.71 -6.49 0.18
N PHE A 180 10.39 -5.54 -0.69
CA PHE A 180 9.03 -5.03 -0.78
C PHE A 180 8.51 -4.97 -2.21
N LEU A 181 7.20 -5.12 -2.32
CA LEU A 181 6.43 -4.91 -3.55
C LEU A 181 5.46 -3.77 -3.29
N THR A 182 5.44 -2.78 -4.18
CA THR A 182 4.47 -1.68 -4.08
C THR A 182 3.32 -1.89 -5.06
N LEU A 183 2.09 -1.79 -4.57
CA LEU A 183 0.85 -1.81 -5.33
C LEU A 183 0.14 -0.47 -5.21
N VAL A 184 -0.64 -0.09 -6.22
CA VAL A 184 -1.36 1.18 -6.21
C VAL A 184 -2.86 0.93 -6.17
N CYS A 185 -3.49 1.32 -5.06
CA CYS A 185 -4.93 1.30 -4.89
C CYS A 185 -5.53 -0.07 -5.22
N VAL A 186 -6.46 -0.11 -6.17
CA VAL A 186 -7.21 -1.29 -6.62
C VAL A 186 -6.34 -2.48 -7.01
N ASP A 187 -5.05 -2.29 -7.28
CA ASP A 187 -4.12 -3.40 -7.50
C ASP A 187 -4.13 -4.39 -6.30
N LEU A 188 -4.27 -3.92 -5.05
CA LEU A 188 -4.34 -4.80 -3.88
C LEU A 188 -5.57 -5.70 -3.87
N ILE A 189 -6.66 -5.33 -4.55
CA ILE A 189 -7.90 -6.13 -4.61
C ILE A 189 -8.14 -6.72 -6.01
N SER A 190 -7.17 -6.59 -6.91
CA SER A 190 -7.19 -7.19 -8.25
C SER A 190 -6.64 -8.61 -8.21
N ASP A 191 -7.28 -9.56 -8.90
CA ASP A 191 -6.93 -10.98 -8.82
C ASP A 191 -5.50 -11.28 -9.29
N ASP A 192 -5.03 -10.59 -10.32
CA ASP A 192 -3.74 -10.81 -10.96
C ASP A 192 -2.57 -10.31 -10.12
N ALA A 193 -2.60 -9.07 -9.63
CA ALA A 193 -1.56 -8.55 -8.75
C ALA A 193 -1.55 -9.29 -7.40
N ASN A 194 -2.74 -9.64 -6.87
CA ASN A 194 -2.84 -10.47 -5.66
C ASN A 194 -2.21 -11.84 -5.85
N TYR A 195 -2.52 -12.53 -6.94
CA TYR A 195 -1.97 -13.86 -7.21
C TYR A 195 -0.44 -13.82 -7.22
N ILE A 196 0.15 -12.83 -7.89
CA ILE A 196 1.60 -12.64 -7.93
C ILE A 196 2.16 -12.32 -6.54
N ALA A 197 1.58 -11.38 -5.80
CA ALA A 197 2.03 -11.01 -4.46
C ALA A 197 2.01 -12.21 -3.49
N ARG A 198 0.93 -12.98 -3.49
CA ARG A 198 0.79 -14.20 -2.67
C ARG A 198 1.83 -15.26 -3.04
N ASN A 199 2.07 -15.48 -4.33
CA ASN A 199 3.08 -16.42 -4.81
C ASN A 199 4.50 -15.99 -4.42
N LEU A 200 4.83 -14.71 -4.57
CA LEU A 200 6.13 -14.15 -4.15
C LEU A 200 6.32 -14.27 -2.63
N SER A 201 5.28 -13.97 -1.85
CA SER A 201 5.32 -14.09 -0.39
C SER A 201 5.56 -15.54 0.05
N ASN A 202 4.82 -16.50 -0.50
CA ASN A 202 5.01 -17.92 -0.18
C ASN A 202 6.42 -18.44 -0.51
N LYS A 203 7.12 -17.82 -1.47
CA LYS A 203 8.51 -18.12 -1.84
C LYS A 203 9.54 -17.34 -1.00
N GLY A 204 9.10 -16.52 -0.05
CA GLY A 204 9.97 -15.65 0.74
C GLY A 204 10.64 -14.53 -0.07
N LEU A 205 10.09 -14.18 -1.23
CA LEU A 205 10.67 -13.17 -2.13
C LEU A 205 10.23 -11.75 -1.79
N ILE A 206 9.13 -11.60 -1.04
CA ILE A 206 8.69 -10.32 -0.48
C ILE A 206 8.46 -10.44 1.02
N ASP A 207 8.91 -9.43 1.74
CA ASP A 207 8.67 -9.26 3.17
C ASP A 207 7.46 -8.37 3.42
N MET A 208 7.31 -7.30 2.64
CA MET A 208 6.30 -6.26 2.83
C MET A 208 5.59 -5.97 1.52
N LEU A 209 4.26 -5.99 1.53
CA LEU A 209 3.43 -5.50 0.44
C LEU A 209 2.93 -4.11 0.81
N ILE A 210 3.32 -3.10 0.05
CA ILE A 210 2.99 -1.71 0.34
C ILE A 210 1.92 -1.26 -0.64
N ASN A 211 0.74 -0.93 -0.15
CA ASN A 211 -0.34 -0.43 -0.98
C ASN A 211 -0.61 1.03 -0.64
N ILE A 212 -0.33 1.90 -1.61
CA ILE A 212 -0.60 3.34 -1.53
C ILE A 212 -1.95 3.63 -2.17
N ASN A 213 -2.77 4.44 -1.52
CA ASN A 213 -4.19 4.59 -1.81
C ASN A 213 -4.61 6.05 -1.90
N PHE A 214 -5.55 6.30 -2.80
CA PHE A 214 -6.44 7.45 -2.84
C PHE A 214 -7.85 6.88 -3.07
N ASN A 215 -8.43 6.31 -2.00
CA ASN A 215 -9.71 5.61 -2.12
C ASN A 215 -10.58 5.80 -0.86
N PRO A 216 -11.87 6.15 -1.02
CA PRO A 216 -12.80 6.23 0.10
C PRO A 216 -13.24 4.85 0.61
N LYS A 217 -12.93 3.73 -0.04
CA LYS A 217 -13.39 2.40 0.40
C LYS A 217 -12.35 1.70 1.26
N SER A 218 -11.71 2.41 2.20
CA SER A 218 -10.55 1.90 2.95
C SER A 218 -10.80 0.54 3.61
N GLN A 219 -12.03 0.27 4.06
CA GLN A 219 -12.40 -0.99 4.69
C GLN A 219 -12.24 -2.20 3.76
N GLU A 220 -12.48 -2.06 2.45
CA GLU A 220 -12.30 -3.14 1.47
C GLU A 220 -10.82 -3.56 1.42
N PHE A 221 -9.91 -2.57 1.39
CA PHE A 221 -8.46 -2.80 1.41
C PHE A 221 -7.99 -3.42 2.73
N MET A 222 -8.51 -2.97 3.87
CA MET A 222 -8.18 -3.56 5.17
C MET A 222 -8.63 -5.03 5.28
N ARG A 223 -9.81 -5.37 4.75
CA ARG A 223 -10.30 -6.76 4.71
C ARG A 223 -9.39 -7.64 3.87
N GLU A 224 -8.98 -7.16 2.69
CA GLU A 224 -8.07 -7.90 1.83
C GLU A 224 -6.69 -8.05 2.47
N ALA A 225 -6.11 -6.96 3.02
CA ALA A 225 -4.84 -7.00 3.74
C ALA A 225 -4.85 -8.03 4.87
N SER A 226 -5.90 -8.05 5.70
CA SER A 226 -6.06 -9.03 6.76
C SER A 226 -6.15 -10.46 6.20
N SER A 227 -6.95 -10.68 5.15
CA SER A 227 -7.08 -11.97 4.47
C SER A 227 -5.73 -12.48 3.95
N MET A 228 -4.93 -11.61 3.35
CA MET A 228 -3.60 -11.95 2.83
C MET A 228 -2.66 -12.40 3.95
N VAL A 229 -2.49 -11.59 5.00
CA VAL A 229 -1.50 -11.89 6.05
C VAL A 229 -1.90 -13.08 6.92
N VAL A 230 -3.19 -13.45 6.98
CA VAL A 230 -3.62 -14.69 7.66
C VAL A 230 -3.15 -15.95 6.91
N ARG A 231 -3.04 -15.87 5.59
CA ARG A 231 -2.76 -17.03 4.72
C ARG A 231 -1.33 -17.08 4.22
N HIS A 232 -0.65 -15.94 4.21
CA HIS A 232 0.63 -15.77 3.56
C HIS A 232 1.64 -15.12 4.50
N PRO A 233 2.91 -15.52 4.41
CA PRO A 233 3.97 -15.05 5.28
C PRO A 233 4.48 -13.65 4.88
N LEU A 234 3.62 -12.62 4.92
CA LEU A 234 3.99 -11.23 4.63
C LEU A 234 3.39 -10.23 5.62
N PHE A 235 3.91 -9.01 5.55
CA PHE A 235 3.26 -7.82 6.08
C PHE A 235 2.54 -7.08 4.96
N VAL A 236 1.47 -6.37 5.31
CA VAL A 236 0.78 -5.48 4.38
C VAL A 236 0.70 -4.09 4.99
N SER A 237 1.19 -3.09 4.26
CA SER A 237 1.07 -1.66 4.54
C SER A 237 -0.07 -1.09 3.72
N LEU A 238 -0.98 -0.34 4.34
CA LEU A 238 -1.97 0.47 3.64
C LEU A 238 -1.69 1.94 3.97
N THR A 239 -1.32 2.75 2.98
CA THR A 239 -1.10 4.19 3.17
C THR A 239 -2.11 4.95 2.32
N ASN A 240 -3.06 5.63 2.97
CA ASN A 240 -4.16 6.33 2.31
C ASN A 240 -4.14 7.82 2.64
N VAL A 241 -4.79 8.64 1.82
CA VAL A 241 -4.99 10.06 2.12
C VAL A 241 -5.95 10.24 3.29
N SER A 242 -5.85 11.33 4.04
CA SER A 242 -6.96 11.80 4.90
C SER A 242 -7.78 12.84 4.13
N LEU A 243 -9.10 12.77 4.19
CA LEU A 243 -9.97 13.82 3.69
C LEU A 243 -11.01 14.16 4.76
N PHE A 244 -10.90 15.36 5.37
CA PHE A 244 -11.69 15.80 6.54
C PHE A 244 -13.22 15.73 6.39
N LYS A 245 -13.76 15.49 5.18
CA LYS A 245 -15.19 15.29 4.97
C LYS A 245 -15.66 13.86 5.27
N SER A 246 -14.77 12.89 5.45
CA SER A 246 -15.15 11.55 5.91
C SER A 246 -15.18 11.54 7.44
N GLY A 247 -16.36 11.69 8.03
CA GLY A 247 -16.58 11.08 9.35
C GLY A 247 -16.54 9.56 9.20
N CYS A 248 -16.29 8.84 10.29
CA CYS A 248 -16.47 7.39 10.25
C CYS A 248 -17.92 7.04 9.87
N THR A 249 -18.12 6.55 8.65
CA THR A 249 -19.45 6.23 8.12
C THR A 249 -19.65 4.72 8.11
N ILE A 250 -20.85 4.31 8.55
CA ILE A 250 -21.24 2.89 8.55
C ILE A 250 -21.29 2.34 7.11
N ASP A 251 -21.52 3.21 6.13
CA ASP A 251 -21.64 2.88 4.71
C ASP A 251 -20.27 2.65 4.02
N GLY A 252 -19.16 2.83 4.73
CA GLY A 252 -17.83 2.38 4.30
C GLY A 252 -17.14 3.26 3.25
N ASN A 253 -17.62 4.49 3.03
CA ASN A 253 -16.96 5.49 2.18
C ASN A 253 -16.21 6.52 3.05
N GLU A 254 -15.07 6.11 3.56
CA GLU A 254 -14.14 6.91 4.34
C GLU A 254 -12.70 6.82 3.80
N TYR A 255 -12.07 7.99 3.67
CA TYR A 255 -10.63 8.06 3.43
C TYR A 255 -9.86 7.74 4.72
N GLY A 256 -8.55 7.63 4.62
CA GLY A 256 -7.66 7.34 5.75
C GLY A 256 -7.60 5.86 6.07
N ASN A 257 -7.59 5.52 7.36
CA ASN A 257 -7.29 4.17 7.85
C ASN A 257 -5.92 3.64 7.39
N THR A 258 -4.94 4.54 7.30
CA THR A 258 -3.55 4.14 7.08
C THR A 258 -3.13 3.16 8.16
N SER A 259 -2.67 1.98 7.78
CA SER A 259 -2.55 0.83 8.67
C SER A 259 -1.44 -0.13 8.28
N VAL A 260 -1.09 -1.01 9.21
CA VAL A 260 -0.15 -2.13 8.97
C VAL A 260 -0.76 -3.43 9.50
N PHE A 261 -0.58 -4.50 8.74
CA PHE A 261 -1.10 -5.84 9.02
C PHE A 261 0.02 -6.87 9.02
N GLY A 262 -0.15 -7.94 9.80
CA GLY A 262 0.73 -9.10 9.78
C GLY A 262 0.12 -10.30 10.49
N SER A 263 0.63 -11.49 10.18
CA SER A 263 0.22 -12.72 10.86
C SER A 263 0.62 -12.67 12.34
N ILE A 264 -0.35 -12.55 13.24
CA ILE A 264 -0.16 -12.80 14.66
C ILE A 264 -1.03 -13.99 15.04
N THR A 265 -0.42 -15.14 15.30
CA THR A 265 -1.16 -16.31 15.80
C THR A 265 -0.77 -16.76 17.21
N SER A 266 0.35 -16.30 17.77
CA SER A 266 0.88 -16.84 19.03
C SER A 266 1.23 -15.82 20.14
N PHE A 267 0.59 -14.64 20.17
CA PHE A 267 0.71 -13.75 21.34
C PHE A 267 -0.47 -13.86 22.29
N ASP A 268 -0.22 -14.53 23.40
CA ASP A 268 -0.91 -14.30 24.67
C ASP A 268 -0.37 -12.98 25.25
N ASN A 269 -1.09 -11.86 25.06
CA ASN A 269 -0.82 -10.63 25.81
C ASN A 269 -1.93 -9.59 25.62
N ASN A 270 -2.84 -9.53 26.59
CA ASN A 270 -3.86 -8.48 26.71
C ASN A 270 -3.25 -7.06 26.74
N SER A 271 -1.96 -6.90 27.06
CA SER A 271 -1.28 -5.59 27.17
C SER A 271 -0.85 -4.97 25.84
N PHE A 272 -0.51 -5.78 24.83
CA PHE A 272 -0.11 -5.27 23.51
C PHE A 272 -1.34 -4.94 22.67
N LYS A 273 -2.37 -5.82 22.72
CA LYS A 273 -3.67 -5.54 22.11
C LYS A 273 -4.32 -4.29 22.69
N SER A 274 -4.25 -4.06 24.00
CA SER A 274 -4.88 -2.88 24.60
C SER A 274 -4.28 -1.55 24.12
N LYS A 275 -2.95 -1.46 23.93
CA LYS A 275 -2.29 -0.27 23.37
C LYS A 275 -2.61 -0.05 21.89
N LEU A 276 -2.86 -1.13 21.14
CA LEU A 276 -3.19 -1.05 19.73
C LEU A 276 -4.64 -0.64 19.46
N LEU A 277 -5.55 -1.11 20.31
CA LEU A 277 -6.98 -0.86 20.20
C LEU A 277 -7.40 0.52 20.70
N THR A 278 -6.52 1.29 21.36
CA THR A 278 -6.86 2.66 21.83
C THR A 278 -7.08 3.62 20.67
N ASN A 279 -6.40 3.40 19.55
CA ASN A 279 -6.46 4.28 18.37
C ASN A 279 -7.46 3.81 17.32
N ILE A 280 -8.20 2.72 17.57
CA ILE A 280 -9.29 2.30 16.69
C ILE A 280 -10.51 3.20 16.97
N PRO A 281 -11.10 3.81 15.93
CA PRO A 281 -12.32 4.60 16.08
C PRO A 281 -13.46 3.82 16.74
N ASP A 282 -14.23 4.48 17.60
CA ASP A 282 -15.31 3.84 18.37
C ASP A 282 -16.41 3.26 17.47
N CYS A 283 -16.64 3.84 16.29
CA CYS A 283 -17.53 3.29 15.28
C CYS A 283 -17.14 1.87 14.82
N TYR A 284 -15.86 1.49 14.90
CA TYR A 284 -15.39 0.12 14.65
C TYR A 284 -15.34 -0.73 15.91
N LYS A 285 -15.68 -0.21 17.09
CA LYS A 285 -15.79 -0.99 18.33
C LYS A 285 -17.23 -1.46 18.57
N THR A 286 -18.22 -0.78 17.98
CA THR A 286 -19.66 -0.97 18.26
C THR A 286 -20.41 -1.85 17.27
N GLN A 287 -19.86 -2.18 16.10
CA GLN A 287 -20.46 -3.22 15.25
C GLN A 287 -20.46 -4.55 16.01
N ASP A 288 -21.48 -5.37 15.80
CA ASP A 288 -21.65 -6.67 16.47
C ASP A 288 -20.29 -7.41 16.53
N LYS A 289 -19.80 -7.71 17.74
CA LYS A 289 -18.44 -8.22 18.02
C LYS A 289 -18.06 -9.46 17.21
N LYS A 290 -19.02 -10.06 16.51
CA LYS A 290 -18.89 -11.20 15.59
C LYS A 290 -18.49 -10.82 14.16
N GLN A 291 -18.83 -9.63 13.63
CA GLN A 291 -18.55 -9.25 12.23
C GLN A 291 -17.25 -8.45 12.05
N LEU A 292 -16.82 -7.68 13.06
CA LEU A 292 -15.53 -6.98 13.04
C LEU A 292 -14.31 -7.93 13.14
N GLN A 293 -14.50 -9.20 13.52
CA GLN A 293 -13.36 -10.04 13.84
C GLN A 293 -12.37 -10.30 12.69
N PRO A 294 -12.77 -10.49 11.41
CA PRO A 294 -11.82 -10.93 10.39
C PRO A 294 -10.86 -9.81 9.93
N ALA A 295 -11.36 -8.60 9.68
CA ALA A 295 -10.54 -7.51 9.14
C ALA A 295 -9.50 -7.01 10.16
N TYR A 296 -9.79 -7.15 11.46
CA TYR A 296 -8.98 -6.58 12.53
C TYR A 296 -8.11 -7.61 13.27
N LYS A 297 -8.31 -8.91 13.02
CA LYS A 297 -7.54 -9.98 13.70
C LYS A 297 -6.03 -9.82 13.51
N SER A 298 -5.63 -9.33 12.34
CA SER A 298 -4.24 -9.17 11.94
C SER A 298 -3.80 -7.71 11.86
N LEU A 299 -4.64 -6.77 12.32
CA LEU A 299 -4.32 -5.36 12.35
C LEU A 299 -3.26 -5.10 13.42
N LEU A 300 -2.14 -4.50 13.01
CA LEU A 300 -1.02 -4.20 13.86
C LEU A 300 -0.88 -2.71 14.16
N GLY A 301 -1.58 -1.81 13.50
CA GLY A 301 -1.51 -0.37 13.76
C GLY A 301 -2.36 0.40 12.77
N ILE A 302 -2.92 1.54 13.19
CA ILE A 302 -3.84 2.34 12.37
C ILE A 302 -3.81 3.82 12.73
N ILE A 303 -4.01 4.68 11.73
CA ILE A 303 -4.36 6.10 11.86
C ILE A 303 -5.85 6.25 11.54
N SER A 304 -6.59 6.85 12.47
CA SER A 304 -8.01 7.18 12.28
C SER A 304 -8.25 8.03 11.02
N PRO A 305 -9.37 7.88 10.29
CA PRO A 305 -9.72 8.71 9.13
C PRO A 305 -9.57 10.22 9.34
N GLU A 306 -9.93 10.69 10.53
CA GLU A 306 -10.01 12.11 10.89
C GLU A 306 -8.65 12.72 11.27
N ILE A 307 -7.59 11.91 11.29
CA ILE A 307 -6.25 12.33 11.71
C ILE A 307 -5.35 12.45 10.48
N GLU A 308 -4.82 13.64 10.25
CA GLU A 308 -3.66 13.83 9.39
C GLU A 308 -2.39 13.58 10.22
N GLY A 309 -1.62 12.54 9.89
CA GLY A 309 -0.58 12.03 10.77
C GLY A 309 0.39 11.05 10.11
N VAL A 310 1.31 10.53 10.91
CA VAL A 310 2.21 9.43 10.53
C VAL A 310 2.08 8.27 11.50
N LEU A 311 2.04 7.06 10.96
CA LEU A 311 2.11 5.80 11.71
C LEU A 311 3.54 5.30 11.62
N ILE A 312 4.23 5.32 12.76
CA ILE A 312 5.62 4.89 12.88
C ILE A 312 5.66 3.56 13.60
N TYR A 313 6.48 2.63 13.12
CA TYR A 313 6.69 1.32 13.75
C TYR A 313 8.01 0.70 13.30
N ASP A 314 8.62 -0.11 14.16
CA ASP A 314 9.79 -0.90 13.82
C ASP A 314 9.35 -2.32 13.40
N LEU A 315 9.61 -2.67 12.15
CA LEU A 315 9.31 -3.97 11.56
C LEU A 315 10.42 -4.98 11.85
N ASN A 316 10.07 -6.13 12.44
CA ASN A 316 11.02 -7.20 12.73
C ASN A 316 11.14 -8.18 11.56
N LEU A 317 12.20 -8.03 10.77
CA LEU A 317 12.47 -8.88 9.60
C LEU A 317 13.14 -10.23 9.94
N ARG A 318 13.48 -10.50 11.22
CA ARG A 318 14.02 -11.81 11.66
C ARG A 318 12.97 -12.90 11.75
N VAL A 319 11.70 -12.52 11.82
CA VAL A 319 10.62 -13.48 12.01
C VAL A 319 10.57 -14.39 10.79
N ILE A 320 10.89 -15.67 11.00
CA ILE A 320 10.68 -16.72 10.01
C ILE A 320 9.16 -16.86 9.86
N ARG A 321 8.66 -16.46 8.70
CA ARG A 321 7.24 -16.53 8.39
C ARG A 321 7.05 -17.76 7.49
N THR A 322 6.57 -18.84 8.08
CA THR A 322 6.16 -20.03 7.31
C THR A 322 4.68 -19.91 6.97
N PRO A 323 4.25 -20.18 5.72
CA PRO A 323 2.84 -20.29 5.39
C PRO A 323 2.17 -21.27 6.37
N GLN A 324 0.99 -20.91 6.89
CA GLN A 324 0.27 -21.78 7.82
C GLN A 324 -0.28 -22.98 7.05
N VAL A 325 0.50 -24.05 6.97
CA VAL A 325 0.08 -25.26 6.24
C VAL A 325 -0.88 -26.10 7.07
N ASN A 326 -0.76 -26.09 8.42
CA ASN A 326 -1.66 -26.67 9.41
C ASN A 326 -1.07 -26.43 10.82
N ASN A 327 -1.76 -25.71 11.72
CA ASN A 327 -1.56 -25.70 13.19
C ASN A 327 -0.12 -25.54 13.77
N ALA A 328 0.85 -24.97 13.05
CA ALA A 328 2.14 -24.66 13.64
C ALA A 328 2.06 -23.30 14.37
N PRO A 329 2.28 -23.23 15.69
CA PRO A 329 2.35 -21.95 16.40
C PRO A 329 3.61 -21.21 15.93
N ASP A 330 3.44 -20.02 15.36
CA ASP A 330 4.55 -19.13 15.02
C ASP A 330 5.46 -18.94 16.25
N GLN A 331 6.78 -19.01 16.06
CA GLN A 331 7.75 -18.74 17.13
C GLN A 331 7.56 -17.28 17.61
N GLY A 332 7.20 -17.12 18.89
CA GLY A 332 6.61 -15.90 19.47
C GLY A 332 7.53 -14.69 19.60
N TYR A 333 7.93 -14.08 18.48
CA TYR A 333 8.54 -12.75 18.46
C TYR A 333 7.52 -11.70 18.02
N PRO A 334 7.44 -10.53 18.71
CA PRO A 334 6.54 -9.47 18.26
C PRO A 334 6.99 -9.02 16.88
N THR A 335 6.06 -9.08 15.94
CA THR A 335 6.32 -8.82 14.52
C THR A 335 6.62 -7.35 14.25
N ILE A 336 6.10 -6.46 15.10
CA ILE A 336 6.42 -5.04 15.13
C ILE A 336 6.57 -4.54 16.58
N LYS A 337 7.34 -3.47 16.78
CA LYS A 337 7.51 -2.76 18.07
C LYS A 337 7.48 -1.24 17.86
N ASN A 338 7.44 -0.48 18.96
CA ASN A 338 7.51 0.98 18.96
C ASN A 338 6.47 1.65 18.04
N ILE A 339 5.23 1.15 18.10
CA ILE A 339 4.14 1.66 17.28
C ILE A 339 3.65 2.97 17.89
N GLU A 340 3.62 4.02 17.08
CA GLU A 340 3.12 5.32 17.48
C GLU A 340 2.41 6.03 16.34
N VAL A 341 1.50 6.93 16.70
CA VAL A 341 0.83 7.84 15.76
C VAL A 341 1.19 9.26 16.17
N ILE A 342 1.74 10.02 15.23
CA ILE A 342 2.07 11.45 15.42
C ILE A 342 1.15 12.27 14.52
N GLU A 343 0.34 13.15 15.11
CA GLU A 343 -0.49 14.09 14.34
C GLU A 343 0.39 15.18 13.69
N ILE A 344 0.15 15.45 12.41
CA ILE A 344 0.88 16.47 11.63
C ILE A 344 0.17 17.81 11.72
N SER A 345 -1.16 17.83 11.72
CA SER A 345 -1.94 19.05 11.90
C SER A 345 -2.22 19.29 13.38
N ASN A 346 -1.74 20.41 13.94
CA ASN A 346 -2.33 20.90 15.18
C ASN A 346 -3.77 21.33 14.83
N LYS A 347 -4.78 20.68 15.42
CA LYS A 347 -6.15 21.22 15.48
C LYS A 347 -6.16 22.51 16.34
N LYS A 348 -5.42 23.55 15.94
CA LYS A 348 -5.66 24.90 16.43
C LYS A 348 -6.81 25.45 15.59
N THR A 349 -8.01 25.29 16.13
CA THR A 349 -9.07 26.32 16.12
C THR A 349 -9.16 27.14 14.82
N GLU A 350 -9.71 26.57 13.75
CA GLU A 350 -10.33 27.35 12.66
C GLU A 350 -11.77 27.75 13.04
N ASN A 351 -11.95 28.22 14.28
CA ASN A 351 -13.15 28.89 14.79
C ASN A 351 -12.71 30.21 15.48
N GLU A 352 -11.84 30.97 14.82
CA GLU A 352 -11.60 32.39 15.12
C GLU A 352 -11.93 33.24 13.89
#